data_AF-A0A561E179-F1
#
_entry.id   AF-A0A561E179-F1
#
_cell.length_a   1.000
_cell.length_b   1.000
_cell.length_c   1.000
_cell.angle_alpha   90.00
_cell.angle_beta   90.00
_cell.angle_gamma   90.00
#
_symmetry.space_group_name_H-M   'P 1'
#
loop_
_entity.id
_entity.type
_entity.pdbx_description
1 polymer ?
#
loop_
_entity_poly.entity_id
_entity_poly.type
_entity_poly.pdbx_seq_one_letter_code
_entity_poly.pdbx_strand_id
1 'polypeptide(L)'
;MAEKDRDEQRPVTKRTTRRPGDTSRLDQPREAGRRLLPRIQMESDTFGRFAEDFARYMGTAQFLIWMTIFVIIWIALNLLGIYGLKWDPYPFILLNLFFSTQASYAAPLILLAQNRHDDRDRVAIESDRARDERNLADTEFLTREVASLRLAMRETATRDFVRSELRSLLDEMEERGYLRHDPSEPDLEAEVSTR
;
A
#
# COMPACT_ATOMS: atom_id res chain seq x y z
N MET A 1 -35.54 49.73 -54.78
CA MET A 1 -35.32 50.49 -53.53
C MET A 1 -36.36 49.99 -52.56
N ALA A 2 -35.89 49.28 -51.53
CA ALA A 2 -36.58 48.91 -50.31
C ALA A 2 -37.86 48.05 -50.41
N GLU A 3 -38.18 47.16 -49.49
CA GLU A 3 -37.48 46.61 -48.33
C GLU A 3 -38.55 45.76 -47.63
N LYS A 4 -38.12 44.62 -47.10
CA LYS A 4 -38.64 43.98 -45.90
C LYS A 4 -39.96 43.23 -45.93
N ASP A 5 -39.77 41.91 -45.99
CA ASP A 5 -40.16 40.99 -44.93
C ASP A 5 -41.66 40.74 -44.80
N ARG A 6 -42.17 40.08 -45.85
CA ARG A 6 -43.25 39.12 -45.71
C ARG A 6 -42.63 37.74 -45.92
N ASP A 7 -42.13 37.11 -44.85
CA ASP A 7 -41.73 35.70 -44.90
C ASP A 7 -42.00 34.92 -43.60
N GLU A 8 -42.60 33.76 -43.84
CA GLU A 8 -42.49 32.52 -43.08
C GLU A 8 -43.07 32.43 -41.66
N GLN A 9 -44.40 32.33 -41.60
CA GLN A 9 -45.03 31.41 -40.64
C GLN A 9 -44.75 29.96 -41.04
N ARG A 10 -43.75 29.34 -40.39
CA ARG A 10 -43.58 27.88 -40.36
C ARG A 10 -43.93 27.36 -38.96
N PRO A 11 -44.81 26.34 -38.83
CA PRO A 11 -44.98 25.66 -37.55
C PRO A 11 -43.76 24.76 -37.28
N VAL A 12 -42.94 25.16 -36.29
CA VAL A 12 -41.85 24.33 -35.77
C VAL A 12 -42.43 23.17 -34.98
N THR A 13 -42.53 22.01 -35.64
CA THR A 13 -42.77 20.72 -34.99
C THR A 13 -41.57 20.38 -34.12
N LYS A 14 -41.71 20.52 -32.80
CA LYS A 14 -40.71 20.06 -31.84
C LYS A 14 -40.70 18.52 -31.84
N ARG A 15 -39.81 17.92 -32.63
CA ARG A 15 -39.46 16.49 -32.53
C ARG A 15 -38.76 16.27 -31.18
N THR A 16 -39.48 15.65 -30.25
CA THR A 16 -38.92 15.14 -29.00
C THR A 16 -38.01 13.95 -29.32
N THR A 17 -36.71 14.18 -29.44
CA THR A 17 -35.70 13.11 -29.44
C THR A 17 -35.65 12.46 -28.05
N ARG A 18 -36.33 11.32 -27.91
CA ARG A 18 -36.24 10.43 -26.76
C ARG A 18 -34.84 9.80 -26.73
N ARG A 19 -33.96 10.27 -25.84
CA ARG A 19 -32.70 9.57 -25.50
C ARG A 19 -33.03 8.28 -24.74
N PRO A 20 -32.58 7.09 -25.19
CA PRO A 20 -32.65 5.87 -24.40
C PRO A 20 -31.40 5.77 -23.52
N GLY A 21 -31.57 5.33 -22.26
CA GLY A 21 -30.47 4.89 -21.41
C GLY A 21 -30.08 5.86 -20.30
N ASP A 22 -31.01 6.21 -19.41
CA ASP A 22 -30.63 6.45 -18.02
C ASP A 22 -30.63 5.08 -17.32
N THR A 23 -29.57 4.32 -17.55
CA THR A 23 -29.25 3.19 -16.66
C THR A 23 -28.86 3.81 -15.34
N SER A 24 -29.86 4.03 -14.48
CA SER A 24 -29.68 4.13 -13.04
C SER A 24 -28.68 3.05 -12.64
N ARG A 25 -27.48 3.49 -12.26
CA ARG A 25 -26.44 2.66 -11.67
C ARG A 25 -27.02 2.00 -10.43
N LEU A 26 -27.42 0.75 -10.58
CA LEU A 26 -27.94 -0.14 -9.53
C LEU A 26 -26.82 -0.66 -8.60
N ASP A 27 -25.65 -0.02 -8.62
CA ASP A 27 -24.42 -0.52 -8.02
C ASP A 27 -23.93 0.34 -6.85
N GLN A 28 -24.81 1.17 -6.29
CA GLN A 28 -24.57 1.77 -4.98
C GLN A 28 -25.32 0.93 -3.94
N PRO A 29 -24.63 0.17 -3.08
CA PRO A 29 -25.30 -0.49 -1.98
C PRO A 29 -25.97 0.58 -1.12
N ARG A 30 -27.30 0.52 -1.03
CA ARG A 30 -28.09 1.28 -0.08
C ARG A 30 -27.59 0.95 1.33
N GLU A 31 -26.83 1.85 1.93
CA GLU A 31 -26.61 1.87 3.38
C GLU A 31 -27.91 2.30 4.09
N ALA A 32 -28.93 1.46 3.99
CA ALA A 32 -30.19 1.61 4.69
C ALA A 32 -30.05 1.04 6.10
N GLY A 33 -29.45 1.84 6.98
CA GLY A 33 -29.35 1.54 8.39
C GLY A 33 -29.09 2.80 9.19
N ARG A 34 -30.11 3.67 9.31
CA ARG A 34 -30.12 4.73 10.33
C ARG A 34 -29.92 4.06 11.69
N ARG A 35 -28.69 4.07 12.19
CA ARG A 35 -28.38 3.72 13.58
C ARG A 35 -29.03 4.79 14.45
N LEU A 36 -30.18 4.46 15.03
CA LEU A 36 -30.95 5.31 15.94
C LEU A 36 -30.38 5.33 17.37
N LEU A 37 -29.26 4.65 17.61
CA LEU A 37 -28.58 4.68 18.89
C LEU A 37 -27.66 5.90 18.92
N PRO A 38 -27.77 6.78 19.93
CA PRO A 38 -26.76 7.81 20.15
C PRO A 38 -25.43 7.11 20.33
N ARG A 39 -24.49 7.32 19.38
CA ARG A 39 -23.10 6.93 19.55
C ARG A 39 -22.60 7.74 20.73
N ILE A 40 -22.55 7.12 21.91
CA ILE A 40 -21.99 7.73 23.10
C ILE A 40 -20.53 8.01 22.79
N GLN A 41 -20.24 9.21 22.30
CA GLN A 41 -18.90 9.75 22.16
C GLN A 41 -18.45 10.15 23.57
N MET A 42 -18.29 9.16 24.44
CA MET A 42 -17.69 9.35 25.75
C MET A 42 -16.21 9.68 25.50
N GLU A 43 -15.91 10.97 25.60
CA GLU A 43 -14.58 11.56 25.84
C GLU A 43 -13.38 10.76 25.30
N SER A 44 -13.32 10.66 23.97
CA SER A 44 -12.27 9.91 23.28
C SER A 44 -10.88 10.55 23.44
N ASP A 45 -10.80 11.83 23.82
CA ASP A 45 -9.56 12.59 23.78
C ASP A 45 -8.75 12.53 25.10
N THR A 46 -9.41 12.34 26.24
CA THR A 46 -8.72 12.11 27.53
C THR A 46 -8.32 10.64 27.66
N PHE A 47 -9.25 9.71 27.43
CA PHE A 47 -9.00 8.27 27.54
C PHE A 47 -8.00 7.73 26.50
N GLY A 48 -7.94 8.35 25.31
CA GLY A 48 -6.97 7.98 24.27
C GLY A 48 -5.53 8.24 24.66
N ARG A 49 -5.27 9.38 25.32
CA ARG A 49 -3.94 9.71 25.86
C ARG A 49 -3.57 8.81 27.03
N PHE A 50 -4.52 8.54 27.94
CA PHE A 50 -4.29 7.58 29.02
C PHE A 50 -3.94 6.18 28.51
N ALA A 51 -4.65 5.66 27.50
CA ALA A 51 -4.36 4.35 26.92
C ALA A 51 -2.99 4.30 26.23
N GLU A 52 -2.59 5.37 25.55
CA GLU A 52 -1.27 5.47 24.91
C GLU A 52 -0.13 5.50 25.93
N ASP A 53 -0.31 6.24 27.03
CA ASP A 53 0.63 6.25 28.15
C ASP A 53 0.68 4.89 28.87
N PHE A 54 -0.47 4.26 29.08
CA PHE A 54 -0.56 2.93 29.70
C PHE A 54 0.11 1.86 28.84
N ALA A 55 -0.06 1.93 27.51
CA ALA A 55 0.59 1.03 26.56
C ALA A 55 2.12 1.19 26.56
N ARG A 56 2.61 2.44 26.57
CA ARG A 56 4.05 2.73 26.74
C ARG A 56 4.58 2.22 28.07
N TYR A 57 3.80 2.38 29.14
CA TYR A 57 4.19 1.96 30.48
C TYR A 57 4.24 0.43 30.64
N MET A 58 3.25 -0.29 30.12
CA MET A 58 3.17 -1.77 30.15
C MET A 58 4.19 -2.44 29.23
N GLY A 59 4.58 -1.81 28.12
CA GLY A 59 5.58 -2.34 27.18
C GLY A 59 7.03 -2.26 27.68
N THR A 60 7.27 -1.58 28.81
CA THR A 60 8.62 -1.33 29.33
C THR A 60 8.97 -2.32 30.44
N ALA A 61 10.17 -2.92 30.40
CA ALA A 61 10.65 -3.86 31.42
C ALA A 61 10.67 -3.28 32.86
N GLN A 62 10.65 -1.95 32.99
CA GLN A 62 10.61 -1.25 34.27
C GLN A 62 9.32 -1.49 35.07
N PHE A 63 8.17 -1.73 34.41
CA PHE A 63 6.92 -2.02 35.11
C PHE A 63 7.02 -3.30 35.95
N LEU A 64 7.57 -4.36 35.34
CA LEU A 64 7.76 -5.65 36.03
C LEU A 64 8.73 -5.53 37.21
N ILE A 65 9.79 -4.73 37.06
CA ILE A 65 10.76 -4.47 38.14
C ILE A 65 10.07 -3.77 39.31
N TRP A 66 9.34 -2.69 39.08
CA TRP A 66 8.60 -1.98 40.12
C TRP A 66 7.56 -2.84 40.81
N MET A 67 6.79 -3.63 40.05
CA MET A 67 5.81 -4.57 40.62
C MET A 67 6.48 -5.63 41.51
N THR A 68 7.62 -6.16 41.08
CA THR A 68 8.39 -7.15 41.87
C THR A 68 8.91 -6.52 43.17
N ILE A 69 9.47 -5.31 43.09
CA ILE A 69 9.94 -4.56 44.26
C ILE A 69 8.77 -4.31 45.23
N PHE A 70 7.61 -3.89 44.73
CA PHE A 70 6.42 -3.67 45.55
C PHE A 70 6.01 -4.93 46.32
N VAL A 71 5.97 -6.09 45.64
CA VAL A 71 5.65 -7.38 46.28
C VAL A 71 6.68 -7.74 47.35
N ILE A 72 7.99 -7.57 47.05
CA ILE A 72 9.06 -7.85 48.01
C ILE A 72 8.94 -6.95 49.23
N ILE A 73 8.72 -5.64 49.04
CA ILE A 73 8.52 -4.70 50.14
C ILE A 73 7.31 -5.09 50.97
N TRP A 74 6.19 -5.44 50.34
CA TRP A 74 4.98 -5.87 51.06
C TRP A 74 5.21 -7.10 51.93
N ILE A 75 5.90 -8.11 51.38
CA ILE A 75 6.29 -9.31 52.12
C ILE A 75 7.24 -8.93 53.27
N ALA A 76 8.25 -8.09 53.02
CA ALA A 76 9.20 -7.65 54.02
C ALA A 76 8.53 -6.88 55.17
N LEU A 77 7.62 -5.94 54.87
CA LEU A 77 6.85 -5.20 55.88
C LEU A 77 6.00 -6.14 56.75
N ASN A 78 5.41 -7.18 56.14
CA ASN A 78 4.64 -8.20 56.87
C ASN A 78 5.53 -9.12 57.72
N LEU A 79 6.71 -9.51 57.23
CA LEU A 79 7.68 -10.33 57.94
C LEU A 79 8.32 -9.58 59.12
N LEU A 80 8.69 -8.31 58.91
CA LEU A 80 9.27 -7.48 59.96
C LEU A 80 8.25 -7.14 61.04
N GLY A 81 6.94 -7.32 60.77
CA GLY A 81 5.88 -7.19 61.75
C GLY A 81 6.05 -5.92 62.56
N ILE A 82 6.01 -4.76 61.88
CA ILE A 82 6.45 -3.44 62.38
C ILE A 82 5.88 -3.07 63.77
N TYR A 83 4.84 -3.76 64.26
CA TYR A 83 4.25 -3.56 65.59
C TYR A 83 3.97 -4.84 66.39
N GLY A 84 4.57 -5.99 66.05
CA GLY A 84 4.28 -7.28 66.71
C GLY A 84 2.89 -7.87 66.41
N LEU A 85 2.03 -7.12 65.72
CA LEU A 85 0.81 -7.62 65.09
C LEU A 85 1.14 -8.15 63.69
N LYS A 86 0.81 -9.43 63.45
CA LYS A 86 0.86 -10.04 62.13
C LYS A 86 -0.29 -9.47 61.29
N TRP A 87 -0.01 -8.40 60.55
CA TRP A 87 -1.00 -7.67 59.75
C TRP A 87 -1.55 -8.52 58.60
N ASP A 88 -0.74 -9.40 58.00
CA ASP A 88 -1.17 -10.39 56.99
C ASP A 88 -0.38 -11.71 57.14
N PRO A 89 -0.87 -12.68 57.94
CA PRO A 89 -0.25 -14.00 58.09
C PRO A 89 -0.24 -14.78 56.76
N TYR A 90 0.76 -15.67 56.59
CA TYR A 90 0.80 -16.59 55.44
C TYR A 90 -0.54 -17.33 55.31
N PRO A 91 -1.26 -17.29 54.16
CA PRO A 91 -0.79 -17.04 52.79
C PRO A 91 -1.08 -15.63 52.18
N PHE A 92 -0.94 -14.55 52.95
CA PHE A 92 -1.08 -13.15 52.47
C PHE A 92 -2.42 -12.83 51.79
N ILE A 93 -3.52 -12.91 52.55
CA ILE A 93 -4.89 -12.77 52.02
C ILE A 93 -5.17 -11.38 51.46
N LEU A 94 -4.56 -10.34 52.05
CA LEU A 94 -4.78 -8.95 51.62
C LEU A 94 -4.08 -8.67 50.29
N LEU A 95 -2.87 -9.20 50.10
CA LEU A 95 -2.16 -9.11 48.82
C LEU A 95 -2.95 -9.80 47.71
N ASN A 96 -3.48 -10.99 47.99
CA ASN A 96 -4.29 -11.73 47.03
C ASN A 96 -5.61 -11.01 46.70
N LEU A 97 -6.26 -10.39 47.70
CA LEU A 97 -7.45 -9.59 47.49
C LEU A 97 -7.15 -8.39 46.59
N PHE A 98 -6.05 -7.68 46.85
CA PHE A 98 -5.63 -6.56 46.02
C PHE A 98 -5.36 -6.97 44.57
N PHE A 99 -4.66 -8.10 44.36
CA PHE A 99 -4.42 -8.63 43.01
C PHE A 99 -5.72 -9.03 42.29
N SER A 100 -6.66 -9.62 43.02
CA SER A 100 -7.99 -9.97 42.48
C SER A 100 -8.77 -8.74 42.03
N THR A 101 -8.75 -7.67 42.83
CA THR A 101 -9.36 -6.39 42.44
C THR A 101 -8.60 -5.75 41.27
N GLN A 102 -7.27 -5.85 41.24
CA GLN A 102 -6.43 -5.33 40.15
C GLN A 102 -6.82 -5.98 38.82
N ALA A 103 -6.94 -7.30 38.78
CA ALA A 103 -7.40 -8.02 37.59
C ALA A 103 -8.84 -7.63 37.19
N SER A 104 -9.73 -7.48 38.17
CA SER A 104 -11.13 -7.12 37.92
C SER A 104 -11.31 -5.73 37.30
N TYR A 105 -10.48 -4.73 37.67
CA TYR A 105 -10.53 -3.40 37.05
C TYR A 105 -9.73 -3.33 35.75
N ALA A 106 -8.73 -4.20 35.57
CA ALA A 106 -7.96 -4.26 34.33
C ALA A 106 -8.84 -4.69 33.14
N ALA A 107 -9.75 -5.65 33.31
CA ALA A 107 -10.62 -6.15 32.24
C ALA A 107 -11.41 -5.05 31.49
N PRO A 108 -12.16 -4.15 32.16
CA PRO A 108 -12.87 -3.07 31.47
C PRO A 108 -11.94 -2.03 30.85
N LEU A 109 -10.78 -1.77 31.44
CA LEU A 109 -9.79 -0.84 30.90
C LEU A 109 -9.15 -1.41 29.61
N ILE A 110 -8.81 -2.69 29.61
CA ILE A 110 -8.29 -3.42 28.45
C ILE A 110 -9.34 -3.47 27.34
N LEU A 111 -10.61 -3.77 27.66
CA LEU A 111 -11.69 -3.79 26.67
C LEU A 111 -11.86 -2.43 25.98
N LEU A 112 -11.71 -1.34 26.72
CA LEU A 112 -11.78 0.01 26.16
C LEU A 112 -10.54 0.38 25.33
N ALA A 113 -9.36 -0.10 25.71
CA ALA A 113 -8.14 0.04 24.92
C ALA A 113 -8.22 -0.77 23.60
N GLN A 114 -8.76 -1.99 23.65
CA GLN A 114 -8.92 -2.89 22.49
C GLN A 114 -9.85 -2.30 21.42
N ASN A 115 -11.00 -1.73 21.80
CA ASN A 115 -11.91 -1.08 20.85
C ASN A 115 -11.22 0.00 19.99
N ARG A 116 -10.20 0.66 20.51
CA ARG A 116 -9.42 1.67 19.78
C ARG A 116 -8.31 1.07 18.91
N HIS A 117 -7.75 -0.06 19.32
CA HIS A 117 -6.84 -0.81 18.46
C HIS A 117 -7.59 -1.33 17.23
N ASP A 118 -8.77 -1.89 17.42
CA ASP A 118 -9.61 -2.38 16.32
C ASP A 118 -10.00 -1.26 15.33
N ASP A 119 -10.33 -0.06 15.83
CA ASP A 119 -10.63 1.11 14.98
C ASP A 119 -9.39 1.57 14.18
N ARG A 120 -8.20 1.61 14.80
CA ARG A 120 -6.94 1.95 14.10
C ARG A 120 -6.55 0.89 13.08
N ASP A 121 -6.66 -0.38 13.45
CA ASP A 121 -6.33 -1.52 12.59
C ASP A 121 -7.26 -1.54 11.38
N ARG A 122 -8.54 -1.20 11.56
CA ARG A 122 -9.48 -1.05 10.45
C ARG A 122 -9.04 0.02 9.45
N VAL A 123 -8.66 1.22 9.93
CA VAL A 123 -8.19 2.32 9.06
C VAL A 123 -6.89 1.93 8.37
N ALA A 124 -5.97 1.24 9.07
CA ALA A 124 -4.75 0.74 8.48
C ALA A 124 -5.03 -0.24 7.34
N ILE A 125 -5.94 -1.21 7.54
CA ILE A 125 -6.33 -2.18 6.52
C ILE A 125 -7.01 -1.49 5.32
N GLU A 126 -7.89 -0.50 5.55
CA GLU A 126 -8.52 0.26 4.46
C GLU A 126 -7.48 1.05 3.64
N SER A 127 -6.51 1.67 4.31
CA SER A 127 -5.41 2.35 3.62
C SER A 127 -4.50 1.39 2.87
N ASP A 128 -4.27 0.19 3.40
CA ASP A 128 -3.43 -0.83 2.78
C ASP A 128 -4.05 -1.33 1.47
N ARG A 129 -5.36 -1.65 1.50
CA ARG A 129 -6.11 -2.00 0.28
C ARG A 129 -6.03 -0.92 -0.79
N ALA A 130 -6.21 0.35 -0.42
CA ALA A 130 -6.11 1.45 -1.37
C ALA A 130 -4.70 1.61 -1.95
N ARG A 131 -3.65 1.27 -1.19
CA ARG A 131 -2.27 1.26 -1.69
C ARG A 131 -2.03 0.08 -2.63
N ASP A 132 -2.53 -1.11 -2.30
CA ASP A 132 -2.43 -2.29 -3.14
C ASP A 132 -3.11 -2.10 -4.49
N GLU A 133 -4.31 -1.49 -4.51
CA GLU A 133 -5.01 -1.14 -5.76
C GLU A 133 -4.17 -0.19 -6.62
N ARG A 134 -3.52 0.81 -6.02
CA ARG A 134 -2.63 1.74 -6.73
C ARG A 134 -1.37 1.04 -7.25
N ASN A 135 -0.75 0.19 -6.43
CA ASN A 135 0.43 -0.58 -6.82
C ASN A 135 0.13 -1.52 -7.99
N LEU A 136 -1.05 -2.15 -7.97
CA LEU A 136 -1.52 -2.98 -9.08
C LEU A 136 -1.69 -2.14 -10.35
N ALA A 137 -2.37 -0.99 -10.26
CA ALA A 137 -2.54 -0.08 -11.39
C ALA A 137 -1.20 0.44 -11.96
N ASP A 138 -0.25 0.80 -11.11
CA ASP A 138 1.09 1.24 -11.51
C ASP A 138 1.86 0.10 -12.20
N THR A 139 1.73 -1.13 -11.70
CA THR A 139 2.35 -2.32 -12.30
C THR A 139 1.74 -2.62 -13.67
N GLU A 140 0.42 -2.53 -13.81
CA GLU A 140 -0.27 -2.70 -15.09
C GLU A 140 0.15 -1.61 -16.09
N PHE A 141 0.25 -0.36 -15.64
CA PHE A 141 0.71 0.75 -16.46
C PHE A 141 2.14 0.52 -16.94
N LEU A 142 3.07 0.23 -16.04
CA LEU A 142 4.47 -0.06 -16.38
C LEU A 142 4.59 -1.26 -17.33
N THR A 143 3.79 -2.31 -17.13
CA THR A 143 3.77 -3.48 -18.01
C THR A 143 3.32 -3.09 -19.42
N ARG A 144 2.30 -2.24 -19.53
CA ARG A 144 1.82 -1.73 -20.82
C ARG A 144 2.84 -0.82 -21.50
N GLU A 145 3.46 0.08 -20.75
CA GLU A 145 4.51 0.96 -21.25
C GLU A 145 5.71 0.14 -21.76
N VAL A 146 6.18 -0.84 -20.99
CA VAL A 146 7.27 -1.75 -21.40
C VAL A 146 6.88 -2.56 -22.64
N ALA A 147 5.65 -3.05 -22.74
CA ALA A 147 5.17 -3.75 -23.93
C ALA A 147 5.16 -2.84 -25.17
N SER A 148 4.72 -1.58 -25.02
CA SER A 148 4.71 -0.59 -26.10
C SER A 148 6.13 -0.19 -26.52
N LEU A 149 7.04 0.01 -25.56
CA LEU A 149 8.45 0.29 -25.80
C LEU A 149 9.13 -0.87 -26.54
N ARG A 150 8.83 -2.11 -26.14
CA ARG A 150 9.33 -3.31 -26.81
C ARG A 150 8.85 -3.42 -28.26
N LEU A 151 7.60 -3.06 -28.53
CA LEU A 151 7.05 -3.05 -29.88
C LEU A 151 7.75 -1.97 -30.74
N ALA A 152 7.89 -0.75 -30.22
CA ALA A 152 8.61 0.33 -30.90
C ALA A 152 10.07 -0.05 -31.19
N MET A 153 10.77 -0.65 -30.22
CA MET A 153 12.14 -1.15 -30.41
C MET A 153 12.23 -2.24 -31.49
N ARG A 154 11.23 -3.13 -31.56
CA ARG A 154 11.17 -4.19 -32.57
C ARG A 154 10.95 -3.63 -33.99
N GLU A 155 10.18 -2.55 -34.10
CA GLU A 155 9.94 -1.85 -35.38
C GLU A 155 11.19 -1.12 -35.88
N THR A 156 12.03 -0.59 -34.97
CA THR A 156 13.38 -0.10 -35.32
C THR A 156 14.41 -1.19 -35.68
N ALA A 157 13.97 -2.45 -35.82
CA ALA A 157 14.69 -3.54 -36.50
C ALA A 157 16.23 -3.52 -36.31
N THR A 158 16.70 -3.44 -35.06
CA THR A 158 18.11 -3.15 -34.72
C THR A 158 19.11 -4.16 -35.26
N ARG A 159 18.68 -5.33 -35.76
CA ARG A 159 19.58 -6.32 -36.35
C ARG A 159 19.61 -6.25 -37.87
N ASP A 160 18.45 -6.29 -38.53
CA ASP A 160 18.40 -6.32 -39.99
C ASP A 160 18.66 -4.95 -40.59
N PHE A 161 18.19 -3.87 -39.95
CA PHE A 161 18.50 -2.49 -40.34
C PHE A 161 19.98 -2.14 -40.09
N VAL A 162 20.52 -2.48 -38.92
CA VAL A 162 21.95 -2.24 -38.64
C VAL A 162 22.82 -3.08 -39.57
N ARG A 163 22.44 -4.32 -39.87
CA ARG A 163 23.15 -5.18 -40.83
C ARG A 163 23.07 -4.63 -42.26
N SER A 164 21.92 -4.12 -42.70
CA SER A 164 21.78 -3.54 -44.04
C SER A 164 22.57 -2.24 -44.16
N GLU A 165 22.56 -1.37 -43.15
CA GLU A 165 23.37 -0.15 -43.14
C GLU A 165 24.86 -0.46 -43.09
N LEU A 166 25.29 -1.40 -42.24
CA LEU A 166 26.71 -1.80 -42.19
C LEU A 166 27.17 -2.32 -43.55
N ARG A 167 26.31 -3.06 -44.26
CA ARG A 167 26.64 -3.64 -45.57
C ARG A 167 26.61 -2.58 -46.68
N SER A 168 25.64 -1.69 -46.65
CA SER A 168 25.57 -0.53 -47.54
C SER A 168 26.81 0.36 -47.40
N LEU A 169 27.25 0.62 -46.16
CA LEU A 169 28.47 1.39 -45.89
C LEU A 169 29.74 0.63 -46.33
N LEU A 170 29.77 -0.70 -46.16
CA LEU A 170 30.90 -1.53 -46.59
C LEU A 170 31.05 -1.52 -48.11
N ASP A 171 29.95 -1.72 -48.84
CA ASP A 171 29.90 -1.67 -50.30
C ASP A 171 30.30 -0.27 -50.81
N GLU A 172 29.82 0.81 -50.16
CA GLU A 172 30.21 2.18 -50.50
C GLU A 172 31.72 2.44 -50.31
N MET A 173 32.35 1.86 -49.27
CA MET A 173 33.80 1.97 -49.08
C MET A 173 34.61 1.14 -50.09
N GLU A 174 34.09 -0.03 -50.49
CA GLU A 174 34.67 -0.87 -51.55
C GLU A 174 34.63 -0.15 -52.90
N GLU A 175 33.49 0.46 -53.24
CA GLU A 175 33.30 1.25 -54.46
C GLU A 175 34.17 2.52 -54.49
N ARG A 176 34.38 3.16 -53.33
CA ARG A 176 35.33 4.28 -53.17
C ARG A 176 36.80 3.84 -53.12
N GLY A 177 37.09 2.54 -53.16
CA GLY A 177 38.44 1.99 -53.28
C GLY A 177 39.26 2.01 -51.99
N TYR A 178 38.64 2.12 -50.81
CA TYR A 178 39.34 2.12 -49.53
C TYR A 178 39.74 0.70 -49.06
N LEU A 179 39.03 -0.34 -49.50
CA LEU A 179 39.40 -1.74 -49.31
C LEU A 179 39.91 -2.31 -50.65
N ARG A 180 41.17 -2.02 -50.98
CA ARG A 180 41.84 -2.67 -52.10
C ARG A 180 42.04 -4.15 -51.74
N HIS A 181 41.24 -5.03 -52.32
CA HIS A 181 41.54 -6.46 -52.36
C HIS A 181 42.87 -6.60 -53.12
N ASP A 182 43.95 -6.90 -52.39
CA ASP A 182 45.25 -7.21 -52.97
C ASP A 182 45.16 -8.65 -53.54
N PRO A 183 45.18 -8.84 -54.88
CA PRO A 183 45.05 -10.18 -55.49
C PRO A 183 46.31 -11.05 -55.32
N SER A 184 47.23 -10.68 -54.43
CA SER A 184 48.56 -11.28 -54.32
C SER A 184 48.67 -12.37 -53.26
N GLU A 185 47.77 -13.35 -53.25
CA GLU A 185 48.16 -14.69 -52.74
C GLU A 185 48.48 -15.56 -53.96
N PRO A 186 49.78 -15.80 -54.26
CA PRO A 186 50.15 -16.70 -55.34
C PRO A 186 49.93 -18.14 -54.91
N ASP A 187 49.24 -18.91 -55.77
CA ASP A 187 49.12 -20.37 -55.74
C ASP A 187 50.51 -21.03 -55.80
N LEU A 188 51.19 -21.14 -54.67
CA LEU A 188 52.47 -21.83 -54.53
C LEU A 188 52.24 -23.22 -53.98
N GLU A 189 51.77 -24.17 -54.80
CA GLU A 189 51.95 -25.60 -54.50
C GLU A 189 51.76 -26.55 -55.72
N ALA A 190 51.94 -26.07 -56.95
CA ALA A 190 51.90 -26.90 -58.17
C ALA A 190 53.29 -27.31 -58.72
N GLU A 191 54.38 -27.14 -57.97
CA GLU A 191 55.75 -27.36 -58.48
C GLU A 191 56.59 -28.38 -57.67
N VAL A 192 56.00 -29.53 -57.31
CA VAL A 192 56.76 -30.70 -56.79
C VAL A 192 56.34 -32.00 -57.49
N SER A 193 56.25 -31.98 -58.82
CA SER A 193 55.98 -33.19 -59.63
C SER A 193 56.88 -33.32 -60.86
N THR A 194 58.13 -32.85 -60.80
CA THR A 194 59.14 -33.24 -61.79
C THR A 194 60.56 -33.20 -61.22
N ARG A 195 60.89 -34.20 -60.39
CA ARG A 195 62.24 -34.79 -60.38
C ARG A 195 62.26 -36.19 -59.79
#